data_AF-D4JYT9-F1
#
_entry.id   AF-D4JYT9-F1
#
_cell.length_a   1.000
_cell.length_b   1.000
_cell.length_c   1.000
_cell.angle_alpha   90.00
_cell.angle_beta   90.00
_cell.angle_gamma   90.00
#
_symmetry.space_group_name_H-M   'P 1'
#
loop_
_entity.id
_entity.type
_entity.pdbx_description
1 polymer ?
#
loop_
_entity_poly.entity_id
_entity_poly.type
_entity_poly.pdbx_seq_one_letter_code
_entity_poly.pdbx_strand_id
1 'polypeptide(L)' 'MQYTVKKPINNILRVVDPTGCELIVTGRGLGSGVKPGYKIEAETVERSYRMTSPAVQTFRTTRAASLRCTSSTQSSTPP' A
#
# COMPACT_ATOMS: atom_id res chain seq x y z
N MET A 1 15.48 -6.20 -8.37
CA MET A 1 14.53 -6.89 -7.46
C MET A 1 13.13 -6.70 -8.01
N GLN A 2 12.27 -7.72 -8.00
CA GLN A 2 10.93 -7.64 -8.59
C GLN A 2 9.84 -7.71 -7.53
N TYR A 3 8.80 -6.89 -7.69
CA TYR A 3 7.57 -6.99 -6.89
C TYR A 3 6.43 -7.55 -7.73
N THR A 4 5.55 -8.32 -7.10
CA THR A 4 4.34 -8.84 -7.74
C THR A 4 3.13 -8.00 -7.35
N VAL A 5 2.41 -7.48 -8.33
CA VAL A 5 1.23 -6.64 -8.08
C VAL A 5 0.09 -7.50 -7.54
N LYS A 6 -0.43 -7.15 -6.35
CA LYS A 6 -1.69 -7.74 -5.83
C LYS A 6 -2.90 -6.94 -6.26
N LYS A 7 -2.82 -5.62 -6.17
CA LYS A 7 -3.96 -4.75 -6.51
C LYS A 7 -3.49 -3.39 -7.02
N PRO A 8 -3.88 -2.99 -8.24
CA PRO A 8 -3.79 -1.59 -8.66
C PRO A 8 -4.88 -0.78 -7.95
N ILE A 9 -4.51 0.37 -7.36
CA ILE A 9 -5.45 1.26 -6.64
C ILE A 9 -5.63 2.60 -7.37
N ASN A 10 -4.71 2.95 -8.29
CA ASN A 10 -4.74 3.98 -9.33
C ASN A 10 -3.27 4.13 -9.79
N ASN A 11 -2.65 5.29 -9.54
CA ASN A 11 -1.22 5.54 -9.74
C ASN A 11 -0.33 4.92 -8.64
N ILE A 12 -0.93 4.10 -7.78
CA ILE A 12 -0.31 3.45 -6.63
C ILE A 12 -0.63 1.97 -6.72
N LEU A 13 0.38 1.14 -6.47
CA LEU A 13 0.26 -0.31 -6.54
C LEU A 13 0.45 -0.92 -5.16
N ARG A 14 -0.46 -1.83 -4.79
CA ARG A 14 -0.21 -2.77 -3.70
C ARG A 14 0.52 -3.97 -4.27
N VAL A 15 1.72 -4.22 -3.79
CA VAL A 15 2.60 -5.28 -4.29
C VAL A 15 3.13 -6.15 -3.15
N VAL A 16 3.67 -7.30 -3.52
CA VAL A 16 4.37 -8.22 -2.62
C VAL A 16 5.80 -8.37 -3.11
N ASP A 17 6.75 -8.27 -2.18
CA ASP A 17 8.16 -8.56 -2.47
C ASP A 17 8.46 -10.07 -2.48
N PRO A 18 9.65 -10.49 -2.93
CA PRO A 18 10.00 -11.91 -2.94
C PRO A 18 10.01 -12.57 -1.56
N THR A 19 10.01 -11.78 -0.48
CA THR A 19 9.95 -12.27 0.91
C THR A 19 8.53 -12.49 1.39
N GLY A 20 7.52 -12.07 0.62
CA GLY A 20 6.11 -12.15 0.98
C GLY A 20 5.58 -10.92 1.73
N CYS A 21 6.40 -9.88 1.92
CA CYS A 21 5.96 -8.64 2.57
C CYS A 21 5.13 -7.78 1.61
N GLU A 22 4.00 -7.29 2.11
CA GLU A 22 3.15 -6.36 1.36
C GLU A 22 3.68 -4.93 1.46
N LEU A 23 3.75 -4.29 0.30
CA LEU A 23 4.27 -2.94 0.12
C LEU A 23 3.26 -2.13 -0.67
N ILE A 24 3.17 -0.85 -0.35
CA ILE A 24 2.54 0.15 -1.21
C ILE A 24 3.65 0.87 -1.94
N VAL A 25 3.63 0.84 -3.27
CA VAL A 25 4.67 1.46 -4.10
C VAL A 25 4.09 2.50 -5.04
N THR A 26 4.85 3.57 -5.24
CA THR A 26 4.54 4.65 -6.17
C THR A 26 5.73 4.93 -7.08
N GLY A 27 5.47 5.48 -8.27
CA GLY A 27 6.49 5.81 -9.24
C GLY A 27 5.90 6.35 -10.54
N ARG A 28 6.71 7.03 -11.35
CA ARG A 28 6.27 7.56 -12.64
C ARG A 28 5.90 6.42 -13.59
N GLY A 29 4.70 6.50 -14.16
CA GLY A 29 4.19 5.48 -15.09
C GLY A 29 3.63 4.22 -14.43
N LEU A 30 3.61 4.12 -13.10
CA LEU A 30 2.97 3.00 -12.39
C LEU A 30 1.46 3.24 -12.30
N GLY A 31 0.65 2.26 -12.72
CA GLY A 31 -0.81 2.27 -12.51
C GLY A 31 -1.66 2.10 -13.77
N SER A 32 -1.20 2.61 -14.93
CA SER A 32 -1.94 2.47 -16.19
C SER A 32 -1.69 1.10 -16.83
N GLY A 33 -2.76 0.35 -17.11
CA GLY A 33 -2.67 -0.98 -17.75
C GLY A 33 -2.09 -2.10 -16.87
N VAL A 34 -1.71 -1.81 -15.62
CA VAL A 34 -1.13 -2.79 -14.69
C VAL A 34 -2.24 -3.68 -14.12
N LYS A 35 -2.07 -5.00 -14.23
CA LYS A 35 -3.00 -6.01 -13.69
C LYS A 35 -2.39 -6.74 -12.50
N PRO A 36 -3.21 -7.31 -11.59
CA PRO A 36 -2.71 -8.26 -10.59
C PRO A 36 -1.88 -9.38 -11.23
N GLY A 37 -0.80 -9.79 -10.55
CA GLY A 37 0.17 -10.77 -11.05
C GLY A 37 1.28 -10.20 -11.92
N TYR A 38 1.20 -8.94 -12.35
CA TYR A 38 2.31 -8.29 -13.06
C TYR A 38 3.53 -8.15 -12.16
N LYS A 39 4.70 -8.32 -12.77
CA LYS A 39 5.98 -8.06 -12.12
C LYS A 39 6.46 -6.66 -12.46
N ILE A 40 6.85 -5.92 -11.44
CA ILE A 40 7.43 -4.58 -11.58
C ILE A 40 8.86 -4.61 -11.05
N GLU A 41 9.78 -4.00 -11.79
CA GLU A 41 11.17 -3.84 -11.36
C GLU A 41 11.26 -2.75 -10.30
N ALA A 42 12.05 -2.97 -9.25
CA ALA A 42 12.24 -2.01 -8.17
C ALA A 42 12.81 -0.67 -8.64
N GLU A 43 13.50 -0.64 -9.79
CA GLU A 43 14.02 0.59 -10.41
C GLU A 43 12.91 1.55 -10.86
N THR A 44 11.71 1.03 -11.12
CA THR A 44 10.53 1.85 -11.48
C THR A 44 9.81 2.44 -10.27
N VAL A 45 10.16 1.97 -9.06
CA VAL A 45 9.57 2.40 -7.80
C VAL A 45 10.34 3.61 -7.27
N GLU A 46 9.66 4.74 -7.18
CA GLU A 46 10.23 5.96 -6.59
C GLU A 46 10.09 5.97 -5.07
N ARG A 47 8.98 5.45 -4.55
CA ARG A 47 8.74 5.34 -3.09
C ARG A 47 8.07 4.02 -2.76
N SER A 48 8.52 3.42 -1.66
CA SER A 48 7.95 2.19 -1.10
C SER A 48 7.59 2.40 0.37
N TYR A 49 6.37 2.03 0.73
CA TYR A 49 5.89 2.06 2.11
C TYR A 49 5.63 0.64 2.58
N ARG A 50 6.31 0.26 3.67
CA ARG A 50 6.09 -1.02 4.34
C ARG A 50 4.84 -0.97 5.17
N MET A 51 3.97 -1.95 4.98
CA MET A 51 2.83 -2.16 5.85
C MET A 51 3.31 -2.80 7.15
N THR A 52 3.47 -2.01 8.20
CA THR A 52 4.00 -2.46 9.50
C THR A 52 2.92 -2.92 10.50
N SER A 53 1.63 -2.68 10.23
CA SER A 53 0.53 -3.19 11.08
C SER A 53 -0.73 -3.52 10.28
N PRO A 54 -1.32 -4.72 10.42
CA PRO A 54 -2.60 -5.09 9.81
C PRO A 54 -3.79 -4.21 10.25
N ALA A 55 -3.72 -3.62 11.45
CA ALA A 55 -4.82 -2.83 12.02
C ALA A 55 -5.06 -1.49 11.27
N VAL A 56 -4.03 -0.97 10.60
CA VAL A 56 -4.10 0.26 9.78
C VAL A 56 -4.48 -0.05 8.33
N GLN A 57 -4.58 -1.33 7.94
CA GLN A 57 -4.79 -1.79 6.56
C GLN A 57 -6.24 -1.94 6.12
N THR A 58 -7.15 -1.12 6.61
CA THR A 58 -8.54 -1.18 6.16
C THR A 58 -8.77 -0.25 4.97
N PHE A 59 -8.22 -0.60 3.80
CA PHE A 59 -8.86 -0.25 2.51
C PHE A 59 -9.76 -1.41 2.09
N ARG A 60 -10.74 -1.70 2.95
CA ARG A 60 -11.78 -2.67 2.64
C ARG A 60 -12.77 -2.00 1.68
N THR A 61 -12.79 -2.44 0.43
CA THR A 61 -14.05 -2.46 -0.35
C THR A 61 -14.90 -3.60 0.19
N THR A 62 -15.36 -3.51 1.44
CA THR A 62 -16.53 -4.26 1.89
C THR A 62 -17.63 -3.24 2.10
N ARG A 63 -18.79 -3.50 1.49
CA ARG A 63 -20.05 -2.77 1.73
C ARG A 63 -20.15 -2.35 3.19
N ALA A 64 -20.54 -1.09 3.36
CA ALA A 64 -20.72 -0.40 4.62
C ALA A 64 -21.29 -1.29 5.72
N ALA A 65 -20.57 -1.37 6.83
CA ALA A 65 -21.17 -1.49 8.15
C ALA A 65 -20.22 -0.84 9.17
N SER A 66 -20.60 0.35 9.60
CA SER A 66 -20.19 1.04 10.82
C SER A 66 -18.70 1.18 11.11
N LEU A 67 -18.16 2.38 10.85
CA LEU A 67 -17.00 2.87 11.58
C LEU A 67 -17.35 4.24 12.18
N ARG A 68 -17.53 4.27 13.51
CA ARG A 68 -17.46 5.50 14.29
C ARG A 68 -16.00 5.90 14.38
N CYS A 69 -15.68 7.09 13.87
CA CYS A 69 -14.36 7.67 13.95
C CYS A 69 -14.14 8.21 15.36
N THR A 70 -13.09 7.77 16.07
CA THR A 70 -12.50 8.51 17.18
C THR A 70 -11.08 8.91 16.79
N SER A 71 -10.90 10.19 16.48
CA SER A 71 -9.60 10.81 16.27
C SER A 71 -8.87 10.94 17.60
N SER A 72 -7.70 10.34 17.75
CA SER A 72 -6.78 10.61 18.86
C SER A 72 -5.58 11.37 18.31
N THR A 73 -5.56 12.69 18.52
CA THR A 73 -4.38 13.54 18.37
C THR A 73 -3.44 13.22 19.53
N GLN A 74 -2.31 12.58 19.28
CA GLN A 74 -1.25 12.46 20.27
C GLN A 74 -0.25 13.63 20.09
N SER A 75 -0.46 14.67 20.88
CA SER A 75 0.52 15.74 21.13
C SER A 75 1.70 15.14 21.91
N SER A 76 2.89 15.16 21.33
CA SER A 76 4.13 14.78 22.01
C SER A 76 4.75 16.01 22.67
N THR A 77 4.81 16.04 24.00
CA THR A 77 5.72 16.92 24.75
C THR A 77 6.85 16.06 25.32
N PRO A 78 8.12 16.33 25.01
CA PRO A 78 9.25 15.69 25.69
C PRO A 78 9.64 16.43 26.99
N PRO A 79 10.39 15.76 27.90
CA PRO A 79 10.74 16.26 29.24
C PRO A 79 11.83 17.34 29.24
#